data_AF-A0A170WRB9-F1
#
_entry.id   AF-A0A170WRB9-F1
#
_cell.length_a   1.000
_cell.length_b   1.000
_cell.length_c   1.000
_cell.angle_alpha   90.00
_cell.angle_beta   90.00
_cell.angle_gamma   90.00
#
_symmetry.space_group_name_H-M   'P 1'
#
loop_
_entity.id
_entity.type
_entity.pdbx_description
1 polymer ?
#
loop_
_entity_poly.entity_id
_entity_poly.type
_entity_poly.pdbx_seq_one_letter_code
_entity_poly.pdbx_strand_id
1 'polypeptide(L)' 'MAGGRLYPATAVDGKVPRNDFGNVELYKPSMIPKGTVHLQLPGLMRIARKMDIDCAPAVVGWEFRGHGRSSSIRWSCCM' A
#
# COMPACT_ATOMS: atom_id res chain seq x y z
N MET A 1 5.63 2.76 18.11
CA MET A 1 6.50 3.69 17.34
C MET A 1 6.36 3.30 15.88
N ALA A 2 5.86 4.19 15.02
CA ALA A 2 5.65 3.87 13.61
C ALA A 2 7.00 3.65 12.94
N GLY A 3 7.31 2.40 12.57
CA GLY A 3 8.56 1.97 11.94
C GLY A 3 8.65 2.39 10.47
N GLY A 4 8.36 3.65 10.17
CA GLY A 4 8.37 4.20 8.82
C GLY A 4 9.78 4.13 8.24
N ARG A 5 10.03 3.14 7.39
CA ARG A 5 11.29 3.00 6.65
C ARG A 5 11.53 4.30 5.86
N LEU A 6 12.62 5.01 6.17
CA LEU A 6 12.97 6.28 5.52
C LEU A 6 13.33 6.12 4.04
N TYR A 7 13.62 4.89 3.62
CA TYR A 7 13.95 4.50 2.26
C TYR A 7 12.92 3.51 1.74
N PRO A 8 12.54 3.57 0.44
CA PRO A 8 11.57 2.66 -0.11
C PRO A 8 12.11 1.23 -0.05
N ALA A 9 11.28 0.30 0.43
CA ALA A 9 11.56 -1.11 0.31
C ALA A 9 11.65 -1.50 -1.17
N THR A 10 12.27 -2.62 -1.49
CA THR A 10 12.32 -3.15 -2.85
C THR A 10 11.39 -4.34 -2.94
N ALA A 11 10.61 -4.44 -4.01
CA ALA A 11 9.89 -5.66 -4.32
C ALA A 11 10.87 -6.76 -4.73
N VAL A 12 10.67 -7.96 -4.18
CA VAL A 12 11.55 -9.12 -4.38
C VAL A 12 10.66 -10.30 -4.78
N ASP A 13 11.12 -11.08 -5.75
CA ASP A 13 10.43 -12.28 -6.26
C ASP A 13 8.99 -12.04 -6.71
N GLY A 14 8.74 -10.88 -7.34
CA GLY A 14 7.39 -10.55 -7.78
C GLY A 14 6.42 -10.27 -6.62
N LYS A 15 6.93 -9.87 -5.45
CA LYS A 15 6.10 -9.59 -4.27
C LYS A 15 6.27 -8.17 -3.76
N VAL A 16 5.13 -7.53 -3.52
CA VAL A 16 5.03 -6.21 -2.90
C VAL A 16 5.41 -6.36 -1.41
N PRO A 17 6.38 -5.58 -0.91
CA PRO A 17 6.77 -5.64 0.49
C PRO A 17 5.66 -5.08 1.38
N ARG A 18 5.34 -5.76 2.48
CA ARG A 18 4.24 -5.41 3.40
C ARG A 18 4.78 -5.30 4.83
N ASN A 19 4.16 -4.47 5.66
CA ASN A 19 4.39 -4.46 7.11
C ASN A 19 3.62 -5.61 7.80
N ASP A 20 3.71 -5.70 9.12
CA ASP A 20 3.04 -6.75 9.93
C ASP A 20 1.51 -6.73 9.83
N PHE A 21 0.93 -5.62 9.34
CA PHE A 21 -0.51 -5.47 9.11
C PHE A 21 -0.93 -5.92 7.70
N GLY A 22 0.02 -6.31 6.84
CA GLY A 22 -0.24 -6.81 5.50
C GLY A 22 -0.37 -5.73 4.42
N ASN A 23 0.08 -4.50 4.68
CA ASN A 23 -0.09 -3.34 3.83
C ASN A 23 1.22 -2.55 3.65
N VAL A 24 1.24 -1.68 2.65
CA VAL A 24 2.32 -0.72 2.38
C VAL A 24 1.98 0.59 3.08
N GLU A 25 2.89 1.13 3.88
CA GLU A 25 2.78 2.50 4.38
C GLU A 25 3.34 3.46 3.33
N LEU A 26 2.50 4.36 2.83
CA LEU A 26 2.82 5.22 1.69
C LEU A 26 2.40 6.67 1.92
N TYR A 27 3.02 7.31 2.92
CA TYR A 27 2.71 8.70 3.30
C TYR A 27 3.37 9.75 2.40
N LYS A 28 4.39 9.35 1.63
CA LYS A 28 5.11 10.21 0.67
C LYS A 28 5.34 9.46 -0.64
N PRO A 29 5.39 10.15 -1.79
CA PRO A 29 5.73 9.51 -3.07
C PRO A 29 7.09 8.79 -3.07
N SER A 30 8.05 9.27 -2.28
CA SER A 30 9.38 8.63 -2.13
C SER A 30 9.36 7.29 -1.39
N MET A 31 8.22 6.91 -0.80
CA MET A 31 8.05 5.64 -0.08
C MET A 31 7.53 4.52 -1.00
N ILE A 32 7.24 4.80 -2.29
CA ILE A 32 6.80 3.77 -3.24
C ILE A 32 7.88 2.70 -3.34
N PRO A 33 7.56 1.43 -3.05
CA PRO A 33 8.55 0.37 -3.17
C PRO A 33 9.14 0.29 -4.58
N LYS A 34 10.44 0.07 -4.67
CA LYS A 34 11.10 -0.09 -5.97
C LYS A 34 10.56 -1.32 -6.68
N GLY A 35 10.29 -1.20 -7.99
CA GLY A 35 9.71 -2.28 -8.78
C GLY A 35 8.21 -2.46 -8.55
N THR A 36 7.51 -1.44 -8.05
CA THR A 36 6.06 -1.43 -7.89
C THR A 36 5.47 -0.12 -8.39
N VAL A 37 4.16 -0.11 -8.61
CA VAL A 37 3.39 1.09 -8.95
C VAL A 37 2.25 1.30 -7.95
N HIS A 38 1.98 2.56 -7.62
CA HIS A 38 0.85 2.94 -6.77
C HIS A 38 -0.34 3.36 -7.65
N LEU A 39 -1.46 2.66 -7.51
CA LEU A 39 -2.64 2.83 -8.33
C LEU A 39 -3.89 3.09 -7.47
N GLN A 40 -4.66 4.09 -7.86
CA GLN A 40 -5.85 4.57 -7.16
C GLN A 40 -7.12 4.18 -7.93
N LEU A 41 -7.34 2.87 -8.07
CA LEU A 41 -8.44 2.33 -8.88
C LEU A 41 -9.36 1.43 -8.05
N PRO A 42 -10.70 1.55 -8.18
CA PRO A 42 -11.62 0.69 -7.46
C PRO A 42 -11.49 -0.76 -7.93
N GLY A 43 -11.49 -1.69 -6.98
CA GLY A 43 -11.44 -3.12 -7.27
C GLY A 43 -10.09 -3.64 -7.81
N LEU A 44 -9.02 -2.85 -7.73
CA LEU A 44 -7.70 -3.22 -8.25
C LEU A 44 -7.20 -4.57 -7.69
N MET A 45 -7.33 -4.79 -6.37
CA MET A 45 -6.98 -6.06 -5.74
C MET A 45 -7.67 -7.27 -6.38
N ARG A 46 -8.94 -7.11 -6.78
CA ARG A 46 -9.71 -8.18 -7.43
C ARG A 46 -9.20 -8.44 -8.85
N ILE A 47 -8.80 -7.40 -9.58
CA ILE A 47 -8.26 -7.51 -10.94
C ILE A 47 -6.85 -8.10 -10.91
N ALA A 48 -5.98 -7.60 -10.03
CA ALA A 48 -4.62 -8.09 -9.86
C ALA A 48 -4.60 -9.59 -9.54
N ARG A 49 -5.49 -10.05 -8.64
CA ARG A 49 -5.66 -11.49 -8.36
C ARG A 49 -6.05 -12.31 -9.59
N LYS A 50 -6.88 -11.78 -10.49
CA LYS A 50 -7.27 -12.49 -11.73
C LYS A 50 -6.12 -12.58 -12.74
N MET A 51 -5.19 -11.63 -12.68
CA MET A 51 -4.03 -11.53 -13.57
C MET A 51 -2.78 -12.17 -12.97
N ASP A 52 -2.88 -12.78 -11.78
CA ASP A 52 -1.76 -13.33 -11.01
C ASP A 52 -0.66 -12.30 -10.70
N ILE A 53 -1.07 -11.03 -10.47
CA ILE A 53 -0.18 -9.93 -10.07
C ILE A 53 -0.28 -9.76 -8.56
N ASP A 54 0.85 -9.80 -7.86
CA ASP A 54 0.88 -9.50 -6.43
C ASP A 54 0.54 -8.03 -6.19
N CYS A 55 -0.44 -7.80 -5.32
CA CYS A 55 -0.90 -6.47 -5.00
C CYS A 55 -1.24 -6.36 -3.50
N ALA A 56 -0.91 -5.21 -2.92
CA ALA A 56 -1.08 -4.94 -1.50
C ALA A 56 -1.90 -3.66 -1.28
N PRO A 57 -2.72 -3.58 -0.21
CA PRO A 57 -3.30 -2.31 0.19
C PRO A 57 -2.20 -1.32 0.57
N ALA A 58 -2.32 -0.07 0.15
CA ALA A 58 -1.44 1.02 0.51
C ALA A 58 -2.18 2.01 1.43
N VAL A 59 -1.65 2.24 2.63
CA VAL A 59 -2.16 3.26 3.56
C VAL A 59 -1.43 4.56 3.25
N VAL A 60 -2.16 5.49 2.65
CA VAL A 60 -1.61 6.81 2.28
C VAL A 60 -1.92 7.90 3.31
N GLY A 61 -2.80 7.61 4.25
CA GLY A 61 -3.24 8.53 5.29
C GLY A 61 -4.47 8.01 6.03
N TRP A 62 -5.07 8.88 6.82
CA TRP A 62 -6.27 8.58 7.59
C TRP A 62 -7.31 9.68 7.40
N GLU A 63 -8.55 9.26 7.23
CA GLU A 63 -9.70 10.14 7.24
C GLU A 63 -10.32 10.13 8.63
N PHE A 64 -10.40 11.29 9.27
CA PHE A 64 -11.08 11.48 10.55
C PHE A 64 -12.55 11.79 10.29
N ARG A 65 -13.42 10.84 10.62
CA ARG A 65 -14.86 11.07 10.64
C ARG A 65 -15.25 11.49 12.07
N GLY A 66 -16.16 12.47 12.18
CA GLY A 66 -16.65 12.94 13.48
C GLY A 66 -17.10 11.76 14.36
N HIS A 67 -16.97 11.91 15.69
CA HIS A 67 -17.12 10.85 16.72
C HIS A 67 -15.87 9.96 16.91
N GLY A 68 -14.66 10.49 16.65
CA GLY A 68 -13.40 9.82 17.03
C GLY A 68 -13.04 8.57 16.23
N ARG A 69 -13.67 8.34 15.07
CA ARG A 69 -13.37 7.20 14.20
C ARG A 69 -12.44 7.63 13.07
N SER A 70 -11.24 7.06 13.03
CA SER A 70 -10.29 7.22 11.93
C SER A 70 -10.29 6.00 11.02
N SER A 71 -10.51 6.21 9.72
CA SER A 71 -10.40 5.16 8.70
C SER A 71 -9.14 5.36 7.88
N SER A 72 -8.38 4.30 7.62
CA SER A 72 -7.23 4.38 6.69
C SER A 72 -7.71 4.65 5.27
N ILE A 73 -7.13 5.63 4.60
CA ILE A 73 -7.29 5.82 3.16
C ILE A 73 -6.47 4.73 2.48
N ARG A 74 -7.16 3.80 1.82
CA ARG A 74 -6.55 2.62 1.20
C ARG A 74 -6.62 2.70 -0.32
N TRP A 75 -5.44 2.74 -0.92
CA TRP A 75 -5.21 2.51 -2.34
C TRP A 75 -4.46 1.19 -2.50
N SER A 76 -3.83 0.96 -3.64
CA SER A 76 -3.15 -0.31 -3.89
C SER A 76 -1.79 -0.11 -4.54
N CYS A 77 -0.84 -0.91 -4.11
CA CYS A 77 0.49 -0.99 -4.68
C CYS A 77 0.64 -2.37 -5.31
N CYS A 78 0.88 -2.43 -6.61
CA CYS A 78 1.01 -3.68 -7.35
C CYS A 78 2.41 -3.80 -7.94
N MET A 79 2.84 -5.05 -8.18
CA MET A 79 4.03 -5.35 -8.98
C MET A 79 3.97 -4.77 -10.39
#